data_AF-A0A1G9S8E5-F1
#
_entry.id   AF-A0A1G9S8E5-F1
#
_cell.length_a   1.000
_cell.length_b   1.000
_cell.length_c   1.000
_cell.angle_alpha   90.00
_cell.angle_beta   90.00
_cell.angle_gamma   90.00
#
_symmetry.space_group_name_H-M   'P 1'
#
loop_
_entity.id
_entity.type
_entity.pdbx_description
1 polymer ?
#
loop_
_entity_poly.entity_id
_entity_poly.type
_entity_poly.pdbx_seq_one_letter_code
_entity_poly.pdbx_strand_id
1 'polypeptide(L)'
;MSNHEILSMQPGRDLDVKLALDVMGYLWITHWLQFSAELAVKWLGTQQELAEAGGVFKAVKPEDFQALKYRENFAESVPAYSTAADESAKITAKMAELGFQYSTETTVASGNTVYIVGFSKSGKTAATARAATLPEAVAKAALLAVA
;
A
#
# COMPACT_ATOMS: atom_id res chain seq x y z
N MET A 1 0.03 12.79 7.98
CA MET A 1 -1.33 12.76 7.39
C MET A 1 -2.30 12.62 8.55
N SER A 2 -3.42 13.32 8.52
CA SER A 2 -4.42 13.29 9.58
C SER A 2 -5.41 12.14 9.39
N ASN A 3 -6.07 11.73 10.49
CA ASN A 3 -7.08 10.67 10.46
C ASN A 3 -8.26 11.02 9.54
N HIS A 4 -8.60 12.32 9.42
CA HIS A 4 -9.67 12.78 8.55
C HIS A 4 -9.32 12.58 7.07
N GLU A 5 -8.08 12.88 6.68
CA GLU A 5 -7.60 12.66 5.31
C GLU A 5 -7.71 11.18 4.93
N ILE A 6 -7.21 10.26 5.78
CA ILE A 6 -7.25 8.81 5.54
C ILE A 6 -8.70 8.31 5.35
N LEU A 7 -9.64 8.75 6.19
CA LEU A 7 -11.03 8.33 6.10
C LEU A 7 -11.74 8.85 4.84
N SER A 8 -11.34 10.03 4.36
CA SER A 8 -11.89 10.67 3.15
C SER A 8 -11.36 10.10 1.84
N MET A 9 -10.21 9.41 1.87
CA MET A 9 -9.62 8.79 0.68
C MET A 9 -10.58 7.76 0.07
N GLN A 10 -10.70 7.80 -1.25
CA GLN A 10 -11.44 6.80 -2.00
C GLN A 10 -10.60 5.52 -2.14
N PRO A 11 -11.23 4.33 -2.18
CA PRO A 11 -10.53 3.11 -2.50
C PRO A 11 -9.93 3.20 -3.91
N GLY A 12 -8.77 2.57 -4.08
CA GLY A 12 -7.98 2.60 -5.29
C GLY A 12 -6.60 3.21 -5.04
N ARG A 13 -6.06 3.79 -6.11
CA ARG A 13 -4.61 3.92 -6.25
C ARG A 13 -3.90 4.67 -5.14
N ASP A 14 -4.40 5.85 -4.78
CA ASP A 14 -3.74 6.69 -3.79
C ASP A 14 -3.73 6.04 -2.41
N LEU A 15 -4.84 5.36 -2.06
CA LEU A 15 -4.97 4.61 -0.81
C LEU A 15 -4.04 3.41 -0.79
N ASP A 16 -3.96 2.68 -1.91
CA ASP A 16 -3.09 1.51 -2.05
C ASP A 16 -1.60 1.88 -1.95
N VAL A 17 -1.18 2.98 -2.57
CA VAL A 17 0.18 3.51 -2.47
C VAL A 17 0.51 3.90 -1.04
N LYS A 18 -0.44 4.52 -0.34
CA LYS A 18 -0.23 4.93 1.05
C LYS A 18 -0.07 3.72 1.97
N LEU A 19 -0.88 2.68 1.77
CA LEU A 19 -0.73 1.40 2.46
C LEU A 19 0.60 0.72 2.17
N ALA A 20 1.02 0.72 0.91
CA ALA A 20 2.27 0.12 0.51
C ALA A 20 3.43 0.71 1.32
N LEU A 21 3.47 2.03 1.42
CA LEU A 21 4.52 2.78 2.12
C LEU A 21 4.46 2.64 3.64
N ASP A 22 3.28 2.86 4.24
CA ASP A 22 3.17 3.03 5.68
C ASP A 22 2.95 1.71 6.45
N VAL A 23 2.38 0.69 5.78
CA VAL A 23 2.02 -0.60 6.41
C VAL A 23 2.83 -1.75 5.83
N MET A 24 2.90 -1.83 4.50
CA MET A 24 3.48 -3.01 3.82
C MET A 24 5.00 -2.94 3.67
N GLY A 25 5.63 -1.84 4.09
CA GLY A 25 7.10 -1.69 4.10
C GLY A 25 7.71 -1.48 2.71
N TYR A 26 6.91 -0.95 1.76
CA TYR A 26 7.45 -0.50 0.49
C TYR A 26 8.22 0.79 0.69
N LEU A 27 9.18 1.03 -0.19
CA LEU A 27 9.98 2.24 -0.24
C LEU A 27 10.11 2.71 -1.68
N TRP A 28 10.34 4.01 -1.83
CA TRP A 28 10.65 4.59 -3.13
C TRP A 28 12.10 4.28 -3.49
N ILE A 29 12.28 3.45 -4.51
CA ILE A 29 13.58 3.13 -5.09
C ILE A 29 13.83 4.09 -6.25
N THR A 30 14.99 4.75 -6.25
CA THR A 30 15.44 5.59 -7.37
C THR A 30 16.71 4.99 -7.97
N HIS A 31 16.69 4.68 -9.25
CA HIS A 31 17.89 4.28 -10.00
C HIS A 31 18.31 5.37 -10.96
N TRP A 32 19.62 5.52 -11.08
CA TRP A 32 20.22 6.35 -12.12
C TRP A 32 20.59 5.43 -13.28
N LEU A 33 19.91 5.60 -14.40
CA LEU A 33 20.25 4.93 -15.64
C LEU A 33 21.35 5.73 -16.31
N GLN A 34 22.52 5.12 -16.46
CA GLN A 34 23.60 5.70 -17.25
C GLN A 34 23.50 5.19 -18.68
N PHE A 35 23.01 6.05 -19.56
CA PHE A 35 23.28 5.99 -21.00
C PHE A 35 23.90 7.35 -21.39
N SER A 36 24.09 7.67 -22.67
CA SER A 36 24.67 8.97 -23.10
C SER A 36 23.95 10.24 -22.57
N ALA A 37 22.84 10.08 -21.82
CA ALA A 37 22.23 11.06 -20.94
C ALA A 37 21.82 10.40 -19.61
N GLU A 38 21.89 11.14 -18.49
CA GLU A 38 21.45 10.68 -17.16
C GLU A 38 19.91 10.70 -17.07
N LEU A 39 19.30 9.59 -16.64
CA LEU A 39 17.87 9.53 -16.34
C LEU A 39 17.63 8.86 -14.99
N ALA A 40 16.85 9.51 -14.12
CA ALA A 40 16.44 8.95 -12.83
C ALA A 40 15.07 8.27 -12.98
N VAL A 41 15.00 6.96 -12.73
CA VAL A 41 13.73 6.21 -12.66
C VAL A 41 13.36 5.99 -11.20
N LYS A 42 12.10 6.26 -10.86
CA LYS A 42 11.56 6.08 -9.50
C LYS A 42 10.37 5.11 -9.49
N TRP A 43 10.43 4.09 -8.61
CA TRP A 43 9.36 3.11 -8.43
C TRP A 43 9.16 2.71 -6.97
N LEU A 44 8.00 2.12 -6.67
CA LEU A 44 7.73 1.48 -5.38
C LEU A 44 8.17 0.03 -5.41
N GLY A 45 9.02 -0.34 -4.45
CA GLY A 45 9.48 -1.72 -4.24
C GLY A 45 9.74 -2.01 -2.77
N THR A 46 10.12 -3.25 -2.48
CA THR A 46 10.44 -3.78 -1.16
C THR A 46 11.94 -3.72 -0.87
N GLN A 47 12.32 -3.91 0.40
CA GLN A 47 13.73 -3.99 0.79
C GLN A 47 14.47 -5.16 0.11
N GLN A 48 13.78 -6.27 -0.14
CA GLN A 48 14.36 -7.41 -0.85
C GLN A 48 14.68 -7.05 -2.30
N GLU A 49 13.76 -6.41 -3.01
CA GLU A 49 13.98 -5.96 -4.38
C GLU A 49 15.11 -4.94 -4.48
N LEU A 50 15.26 -4.07 -3.46
CA LEU A 50 16.41 -3.16 -3.37
C LEU A 50 17.74 -3.92 -3.21
N ALA A 51 17.77 -4.96 -2.37
CA ALA A 51 18.97 -5.77 -2.16
C ALA A 51 19.33 -6.57 -3.41
N GLU A 52 18.34 -7.15 -4.10
CA GLU A 52 18.51 -7.88 -5.36
C GLU A 52 19.00 -6.98 -6.50
N ALA A 53 18.61 -5.70 -6.51
CA ALA A 53 19.11 -4.74 -7.48
C ALA A 53 20.62 -4.46 -7.33
N GLY A 54 21.23 -4.77 -6.18
CA GLY A 54 22.68 -4.70 -5.97
C GLY A 54 23.27 -3.28 -5.99
N GLY A 55 22.44 -2.24 -5.94
CA GLY A 55 22.86 -0.84 -5.99
C GLY A 55 22.13 -0.02 -7.07
N VAL A 56 22.61 1.20 -7.31
CA VAL A 56 21.90 2.29 -8.01
C VAL A 56 21.83 2.13 -9.54
N PHE A 57 22.49 1.13 -10.11
CA PHE A 57 22.67 0.97 -11.56
C PHE A 57 22.16 -0.39 -12.04
N LYS A 58 21.18 -0.37 -12.95
CA LYS A 58 20.68 -1.54 -13.66
C LYS A 58 21.06 -1.41 -15.14
N ALA A 59 21.75 -2.41 -15.69
CA ALA A 59 21.98 -2.49 -17.13
C ALA A 59 20.64 -2.70 -17.84
N VAL A 60 20.33 -1.85 -18.81
CA VAL A 60 19.10 -1.93 -19.61
C VAL A 60 19.46 -1.92 -21.08
N LYS A 61 18.71 -2.65 -21.90
CA LYS A 61 18.88 -2.60 -23.35
C LYS A 61 18.31 -1.29 -23.92
N PRO A 62 18.86 -0.74 -25.01
CA PRO A 62 18.38 0.50 -25.60
C PRO A 62 16.88 0.51 -25.94
N GLU A 63 16.32 -0.63 -26.37
CA GLU A 63 14.90 -0.78 -26.70
C GLU A 63 13.97 -0.59 -25.49
N ASP A 64 14.44 -0.90 -24.29
CA ASP A 64 13.67 -0.79 -23.04
C ASP A 64 13.77 0.64 -22.44
N PHE A 65 14.75 1.43 -22.87
CA PHE A 65 15.02 2.77 -22.34
C PHE A 65 13.85 3.73 -22.57
N GLN A 66 13.24 3.67 -23.75
CA GLN A 66 12.11 4.54 -24.09
C GLN A 66 10.90 4.24 -23.19
N ALA A 67 10.62 2.97 -22.92
CA ALA A 67 9.56 2.54 -22.01
C ALA A 67 9.81 2.99 -20.57
N LEU A 68 11.06 3.05 -20.12
CA LEU A 68 11.42 3.55 -18.79
C LEU A 68 11.30 5.08 -18.70
N LYS A 69 11.63 5.81 -19.76
CA LYS A 69 11.54 7.28 -19.83
C LYS A 69 10.11 7.82 -19.72
N TYR A 70 9.12 7.08 -20.19
CA TYR A 70 7.71 7.50 -20.12
C TYR A 70 7.01 7.16 -18.81
N ARG A 71 7.71 6.56 -17.86
CA ARG A 71 7.11 6.00 -16.65
C ARG A 71 7.64 6.68 -15.40
N GLU A 72 7.40 7.99 -15.31
CA GLU A 72 7.48 8.72 -14.04
C GLU A 72 6.33 8.21 -13.13
N ASN A 73 6.69 7.61 -11.99
CA ASN A 73 5.79 7.06 -10.96
C ASN A 73 5.25 5.64 -11.23
N PHE A 74 6.17 4.67 -11.24
CA PHE A 74 5.87 3.25 -11.10
C PHE A 74 5.30 2.91 -9.72
N ALA A 75 4.05 3.22 -9.51
CA ALA A 75 3.28 2.55 -8.50
C ALA A 75 2.66 1.25 -9.05
N GLU A 76 2.73 0.94 -10.35
CA GLU A 76 2.00 -0.19 -11.00
C GLU A 76 2.19 -1.54 -10.30
N SER A 77 3.33 -1.73 -9.64
CA SER A 77 3.64 -2.87 -8.79
C SER A 77 2.87 -2.93 -7.48
N VAL A 78 2.27 -1.83 -7.02
CA VAL A 78 1.47 -1.77 -5.80
C VAL A 78 0.17 -2.54 -6.02
N PRO A 79 -0.05 -3.62 -5.24
CA PRO A 79 -1.27 -4.40 -5.33
C PRO A 79 -2.52 -3.59 -4.95
N ALA A 80 -3.67 -4.09 -5.38
CA ALA A 80 -4.98 -3.47 -5.20
C ALA A 80 -5.54 -3.67 -3.77
N TYR A 81 -4.76 -3.26 -2.77
CA TYR A 81 -5.01 -3.50 -1.33
C TYR A 81 -6.40 -3.10 -0.82
N SER A 82 -6.95 -2.00 -1.34
CA SER A 82 -8.23 -1.42 -0.91
C SER A 82 -9.43 -1.87 -1.75
N THR A 83 -9.22 -2.66 -2.80
CA THR A 83 -10.30 -3.09 -3.71
C THR A 83 -10.33 -4.61 -3.95
N ALA A 84 -9.20 -5.30 -3.87
CA ALA A 84 -9.09 -6.75 -4.05
C ALA A 84 -9.04 -7.49 -2.70
N ALA A 85 -9.87 -8.52 -2.54
CA ALA A 85 -10.04 -9.22 -1.26
C ALA A 85 -8.81 -10.02 -0.84
N ASP A 86 -8.17 -10.71 -1.78
CA ASP A 86 -6.93 -11.46 -1.60
C ASP A 86 -5.75 -10.55 -1.20
N GLU A 87 -5.63 -9.39 -1.85
CA GLU A 87 -4.60 -8.40 -1.49
C GLU A 87 -4.88 -7.77 -0.12
N SER A 88 -6.15 -7.50 0.22
CA SER A 88 -6.52 -6.98 1.54
C SER A 88 -6.17 -7.94 2.69
N ALA A 89 -6.24 -9.25 2.44
CA ALA A 89 -5.85 -10.27 3.43
C ALA A 89 -4.35 -10.23 3.74
N LYS A 90 -3.50 -9.75 2.81
CA LYS A 90 -2.06 -9.56 3.08
C LYS A 90 -1.83 -8.43 4.08
N ILE A 91 -2.71 -7.43 4.12
CA ILE A 91 -2.65 -6.33 5.10
C ILE A 91 -2.92 -6.88 6.51
N THR A 92 -3.95 -7.72 6.68
CA THR A 92 -4.28 -8.27 8.00
C THR A 92 -3.17 -9.19 8.51
N ALA A 93 -2.58 -10.00 7.63
CA ALA A 93 -1.38 -10.78 7.95
C ALA A 93 -0.21 -9.89 8.37
N LYS A 94 0.03 -8.80 7.62
CA LYS A 94 1.11 -7.86 7.95
C LYS A 94 0.89 -7.17 9.30
N MET A 95 -0.33 -6.73 9.57
CA MET A 95 -0.70 -6.11 10.84
C MET A 95 -0.54 -7.08 12.03
N ALA A 96 -0.82 -8.38 11.82
CA ALA A 96 -0.55 -9.41 12.82
C ALA A 96 0.95 -9.57 13.12
N GLU A 97 1.82 -9.54 12.09
CA GLU A 97 3.28 -9.52 12.28
C GLU A 97 3.75 -8.30 13.08
N LEU A 98 3.08 -7.14 12.90
CA LEU A 98 3.33 -5.91 13.64
C LEU A 98 2.74 -5.91 15.08
N GLY A 99 2.14 -7.02 15.49
CA GLY A 99 1.58 -7.24 16.82
C GLY A 99 0.17 -6.67 17.03
N PHE A 100 -0.57 -6.39 15.96
CA PHE A 100 -1.97 -5.99 16.05
C PHE A 100 -2.91 -7.19 15.98
N GLN A 101 -4.03 -7.08 16.68
CA GLN A 101 -5.15 -8.02 16.60
C GLN A 101 -6.25 -7.43 15.73
N TYR A 102 -6.68 -8.21 14.73
CA TYR A 102 -7.71 -7.85 13.77
C TYR A 102 -9.10 -8.25 14.28
N SER A 103 -10.08 -7.37 14.08
CA SER A 103 -11.50 -7.61 14.34
C SER A 103 -12.33 -7.06 13.20
N THR A 104 -13.43 -7.74 12.89
CA THR A 104 -14.37 -7.31 11.86
C THR A 104 -15.80 -7.57 12.30
N GLU A 105 -16.67 -6.62 12.01
CA GLU A 105 -18.11 -6.69 12.23
C GLU A 105 -18.81 -6.25 10.94
N THR A 106 -19.85 -6.99 10.56
CA THR A 106 -20.66 -6.66 9.39
C THR A 106 -22.05 -6.27 9.86
N THR A 107 -22.47 -5.06 9.52
CA THR A 107 -23.83 -4.58 9.78
C THR A 107 -24.58 -4.47 8.46
N VAL A 108 -25.78 -5.06 8.39
CA VAL A 108 -26.68 -4.93 7.25
C VAL A 108 -27.91 -4.16 7.72
N ALA A 109 -28.08 -2.94 7.23
CA ALA A 109 -29.23 -2.09 7.57
C ALA A 109 -29.82 -1.48 6.30
N SER A 110 -31.13 -1.64 6.11
CA SER A 110 -31.88 -1.02 5.01
C SER A 110 -31.30 -1.29 3.61
N GLY A 111 -30.79 -2.50 3.37
CA GLY A 111 -30.20 -2.90 2.09
C GLY A 111 -28.74 -2.49 1.87
N ASN A 112 -28.13 -1.77 2.80
CA ASN A 112 -26.72 -1.39 2.75
C ASN A 112 -25.89 -2.26 3.70
N THR A 113 -24.84 -2.87 3.16
CA THR A 113 -23.83 -3.60 3.95
C THR A 113 -22.71 -2.64 4.32
N VAL A 114 -22.39 -2.58 5.61
CA VAL A 114 -21.27 -1.81 6.16
C VAL A 114 -20.33 -2.76 6.88
N TYR A 115 -19.05 -2.69 6.53
CA TYR A 115 -17.98 -3.41 7.21
C TYR A 115 -17.31 -2.46 8.20
N ILE A 116 -17.17 -2.91 9.44
CA ILE A 116 -16.49 -2.22 10.52
C ILE A 116 -15.25 -3.04 10.85
N VAL A 117 -14.07 -2.50 10.59
CA VAL A 117 -12.80 -3.18 10.86
C VAL A 117 -12.05 -2.44 11.96
N GLY A 118 -11.57 -3.19 12.95
CA GLY A 118 -10.77 -2.66 14.04
C GLY A 118 -9.43 -3.38 14.16
N PHE A 119 -8.38 -2.60 14.48
CA PHE A 119 -7.09 -3.11 14.92
C PHE A 119 -6.84 -2.69 16.36
N SER A 120 -6.37 -3.63 17.18
CA SER A 120 -5.99 -3.37 18.57
C SER A 120 -4.57 -3.85 18.85
N LYS A 121 -3.89 -3.21 19.80
CA LYS A 121 -2.53 -3.58 20.22
C LYS A 121 -2.47 -3.59 21.73
N SER A 122 -1.98 -4.69 22.31
CA SER A 122 -1.94 -4.89 23.77
C SER A 122 -3.30 -4.67 24.46
N GLY A 123 -4.39 -5.14 23.82
CA GLY A 123 -5.75 -5.04 24.36
C GLY A 123 -6.40 -3.65 24.27
N LYS A 124 -5.74 -2.65 23.68
CA LYS A 124 -6.30 -1.32 23.43
C LYS A 124 -6.63 -1.17 21.95
N THR A 125 -7.82 -0.67 21.64
CA THR A 125 -8.20 -0.30 20.27
C THR A 125 -7.25 0.77 19.76
N ALA A 126 -6.51 0.45 18.69
CA ALA A 126 -5.62 1.38 18.01
C ALA A 126 -6.39 2.18 16.97
N ALA A 127 -7.22 1.51 16.16
CA ALA A 127 -8.06 2.18 15.17
C ALA A 127 -9.30 1.37 14.84
N THR A 128 -10.29 2.06 14.26
CA THR A 128 -11.48 1.46 13.65
C THR A 128 -11.86 2.26 12.42
N ALA A 129 -12.19 1.58 11.33
CA ALA A 129 -12.70 2.19 10.11
C ALA A 129 -13.98 1.50 9.65
N ARG A 130 -14.80 2.25 8.91
CA ARG A 130 -16.06 1.78 8.34
C ARG A 130 -16.05 2.02 6.84
N ALA A 131 -16.49 1.03 6.06
CA ALA A 131 -16.60 1.16 4.62
C ALA A 131 -17.68 0.24 4.03
N ALA A 132 -18.04 0.51 2.77
CA ALA A 132 -19.01 -0.30 2.02
C ALA A 132 -18.44 -1.66 1.58
N THR A 133 -17.11 -1.77 1.49
CA THR A 133 -16.42 -3.01 1.15
C THR A 133 -15.43 -3.39 2.24
N LEU A 134 -15.22 -4.70 2.43
CA LEU A 134 -14.25 -5.20 3.39
C LEU A 134 -12.81 -4.74 3.06
N PRO A 135 -12.30 -4.83 1.81
CA PRO A 135 -10.96 -4.37 1.48
C PRO A 135 -10.70 -2.91 1.85
N GLU A 136 -11.66 -2.03 1.57
CA GLU A 136 -11.56 -0.61 1.93
C GLU A 136 -11.54 -0.41 3.46
N ALA A 137 -12.40 -1.10 4.21
CA ALA A 137 -12.43 -0.99 5.67
C ALA A 137 -11.10 -1.46 6.29
N VAL A 138 -10.54 -2.58 5.80
CA VAL A 138 -9.24 -3.09 6.22
C VAL A 138 -8.14 -2.08 5.92
N ALA A 139 -8.08 -1.59 4.69
CA ALA A 139 -7.13 -0.59 4.22
C ALA A 139 -7.09 0.66 5.12
N LYS A 140 -8.26 1.27 5.37
CA LYS A 140 -8.36 2.47 6.20
C LYS A 140 -8.04 2.20 7.67
N ALA A 141 -8.53 1.09 8.23
CA ALA A 141 -8.26 0.75 9.62
C ALA A 141 -6.77 0.48 9.86
N ALA A 142 -6.09 -0.18 8.92
CA ALA A 142 -4.66 -0.47 9.03
C ALA A 142 -3.83 0.82 9.01
N LEU A 143 -4.10 1.72 8.06
CA LEU A 143 -3.43 3.03 8.02
C LEU A 143 -3.64 3.85 9.28
N LEU A 144 -4.87 3.91 9.78
CA LEU A 144 -5.18 4.63 11.03
C LEU A 144 -4.47 4.02 12.25
N ALA A 145 -4.23 2.70 12.25
CA ALA A 145 -3.60 2.02 13.37
C ALA A 145 -2.08 2.26 13.46
N VAL A 146 -1.45 2.65 12.35
CA VAL A 146 0.00 2.90 12.26
C VAL A 146 0.36 4.39 12.12
N ALA A 147 -0.63 5.25 11.87
CA ALA A 147 -0.47 6.71 11.79
C ALA A 147 -0.18 7.35 13.16
#